data_AF-A0A974UTB9-F1
#
_entry.id   AF-A0A974UTB9-F1
#
_cell.length_a   1.000
_cell.length_b   1.000
_cell.length_c   1.000
_cell.angle_alpha   90.00
_cell.angle_beta   90.00
_cell.angle_gamma   90.00
#
_symmetry.space_group_name_H-M   'P 1'
#
loop_
_entity.id
_entity.type
_entity.pdbx_description
1 polymer ?
#
loop_
_entity_poly.entity_id
_entity_poly.type
_entity_poly.pdbx_seq_one_letter_code
_entity_poly.pdbx_strand_id
1 'polypeptide(L)'
;MALGTDTAGSVRISAAVCGAVGLKPAYGRVSRFGVTPLSWALDHVGAITRNVQATAWILAVLAGPDPRDTGTAGPSAAFRAQPDDGVTGLRVGIPENYFTERCDPGRPPPRRRGRQLPERS
;
A
#
# COMPACT_ATOMS: atom_id res chain seq x y z
N MET A 1 -8.61 10.38 8.49
CA MET A 1 -7.43 9.95 7.71
C MET A 1 -6.24 10.14 8.62
N ALA A 2 -5.22 9.29 8.52
CA ALA A 2 -4.04 9.37 9.37
C ALA A 2 -2.79 8.92 8.60
N LEU A 3 -1.63 9.34 9.09
CA LEU A 3 -0.32 8.83 8.69
C LEU A 3 0.19 7.84 9.74
N GLY A 4 1.01 6.91 9.30
CA GLY A 4 1.71 5.97 10.18
C GLY A 4 3.02 5.50 9.56
N THR A 5 3.83 4.81 10.35
CA THR A 5 5.05 4.16 9.87
C THR A 5 4.80 2.67 9.65
N ASP A 6 5.38 2.08 8.61
CA ASP A 6 5.28 0.65 8.31
C ASP A 6 6.67 0.08 8.05
N THR A 7 7.19 -0.63 9.05
CA THR A 7 8.47 -1.36 8.97
C THR A 7 8.23 -2.81 8.57
N ALA A 8 7.29 -3.47 9.23
CA ALA A 8 6.97 -4.89 9.06
C ALA A 8 5.46 -5.16 8.90
N GLY A 9 4.70 -4.13 8.52
CA GLY A 9 3.25 -4.24 8.33
C GLY A 9 2.43 -3.32 9.21
N SER A 10 3.01 -2.47 10.05
CA SER A 10 2.25 -1.70 11.05
C SER A 10 1.10 -0.86 10.46
N VAL A 11 1.26 -0.26 9.27
CA VAL A 11 0.15 0.43 8.59
C VAL A 11 -0.86 -0.57 8.02
N ARG A 12 -0.39 -1.59 7.29
CA ARG A 12 -1.26 -2.55 6.59
C ARG A 12 -2.03 -3.46 7.54
N ILE A 13 -1.39 -3.96 8.59
CA ILE A 13 -1.95 -4.85 9.60
C ILE A 13 -3.00 -4.09 10.42
N SER A 14 -2.66 -2.91 10.95
CA SER A 14 -3.63 -2.09 11.71
C SER A 14 -4.83 -1.71 10.85
N ALA A 15 -4.63 -1.34 9.59
CA ALA A 15 -5.75 -1.06 8.70
C ALA A 15 -6.62 -2.31 8.45
N ALA A 16 -6.00 -3.47 8.24
CA ALA A 16 -6.73 -4.72 8.00
C ALA A 16 -7.59 -5.14 9.20
N VAL A 17 -7.09 -5.02 10.43
CA VAL A 17 -7.85 -5.41 11.64
C VAL A 17 -8.91 -4.37 12.02
N CYS A 18 -8.74 -3.11 11.64
CA CYS A 18 -9.71 -2.04 11.90
C CYS A 18 -10.72 -1.81 10.75
N GLY A 19 -10.69 -2.62 9.68
CA GLY A 19 -11.60 -2.44 8.54
C GLY A 19 -11.35 -1.16 7.74
N ALA A 20 -10.11 -0.70 7.67
CA ALA A 20 -9.68 0.49 6.96
C ALA A 20 -8.79 0.16 5.75
N VAL A 21 -8.47 1.18 4.94
CA VAL A 21 -7.49 1.06 3.85
C VAL A 21 -6.13 1.52 4.35
N GLY A 22 -5.12 0.64 4.26
CA GLY A 22 -3.74 0.94 4.63
C GLY A 22 -2.79 0.79 3.44
N LEU A 23 -1.96 1.80 3.19
CA LEU A 23 -0.96 1.80 2.12
C LEU A 23 0.44 2.00 2.69
N LYS A 24 1.32 1.03 2.38
CA LYS A 24 2.77 1.21 2.42
C LYS A 24 3.26 1.49 0.99
N PRO A 25 3.86 2.64 0.69
CA PRO A 25 4.35 2.92 -0.66
C PRO A 25 5.61 2.08 -0.98
N ALA A 26 6.10 2.22 -2.21
CA ALA A 26 7.43 1.73 -2.57
C ALA A 26 8.50 2.44 -1.71
N TYR A 27 9.61 1.75 -1.43
CA TYR A 27 10.71 2.32 -0.67
C TYR A 27 11.24 3.59 -1.34
N GLY A 28 11.55 4.61 -0.54
CA GLY A 28 12.02 5.90 -1.04
C GLY A 28 10.95 6.77 -1.70
N ARG A 29 9.69 6.33 -1.78
CA ARG A 29 8.63 7.12 -2.42
C ARG A 29 8.22 8.34 -1.60
N VAL A 30 8.20 8.20 -0.27
CA VAL A 30 7.85 9.25 0.69
C VAL A 30 9.03 9.41 1.64
N SER A 31 9.44 10.66 1.89
CA SER A 31 10.51 11.00 2.81
C SER A 31 10.23 10.49 4.22
N ARG A 32 11.27 10.00 4.88
CA ARG A 32 11.27 9.61 6.30
C ARG A 32 11.96 10.65 7.17
N PHE A 33 12.36 11.79 6.61
CA PHE A 33 12.92 12.88 7.39
C PHE A 33 11.93 13.30 8.50
N GLY A 34 12.42 13.36 9.74
CA GLY A 34 11.59 13.66 10.92
C GLY A 34 10.85 12.45 11.53
N VAL A 35 10.98 11.26 10.95
CA VAL A 35 10.47 10.01 11.54
C VAL A 35 11.53 9.41 12.45
N THR A 36 11.15 9.03 13.67
CA THR A 36 12.03 8.25 14.55
C THR A 36 12.30 6.87 13.93
N PRO A 37 13.57 6.53 13.65
CA PRO A 37 13.90 5.31 12.92
C PRO A 37 13.70 4.06 13.77
N LEU A 38 13.11 3.03 13.17
CA LEU A 38 13.13 1.65 13.67
C LEU A 38 14.05 0.77 12.81
N SER A 39 14.04 0.97 11.49
CA SER A 39 14.90 0.29 10.54
C SER A 39 15.14 1.14 9.28
N TRP A 40 16.41 1.45 9.02
CA TRP A 40 16.84 2.23 7.86
C TRP A 40 16.44 1.63 6.51
N ALA A 41 16.37 0.30 6.43
CA ALA A 41 16.07 -0.40 5.17
C ALA A 41 14.58 -0.70 4.99
N LEU A 42 13.81 -0.70 6.07
CA LEU A 42 12.43 -1.21 6.06
C LEU A 42 11.38 -0.14 6.39
N ASP A 43 11.75 0.97 7.00
CA ASP A 43 10.78 2.00 7.40
C ASP A 43 10.18 2.72 6.19
N HIS A 44 8.87 2.95 6.25
CA HIS A 44 8.11 3.75 5.30
C HIS A 44 7.12 4.62 6.04
N VAL A 45 6.86 5.82 5.53
CA VAL A 45 5.64 6.57 5.87
C VAL A 45 4.51 6.09 4.97
N GLY A 46 3.39 5.71 5.58
CA GLY A 46 2.19 5.22 4.90
C GLY A 46 0.93 5.94 5.37
N ALA A 47 -0.19 5.61 4.74
CA ALA A 47 -1.48 6.26 5.00
C ALA A 47 -2.55 5.23 5.41
N ILE A 48 -3.40 5.64 6.36
CA ILE A 48 -4.61 4.92 6.76
C ILE A 48 -5.83 5.80 6.50
N THR A 49 -6.76 5.32 5.68
CA THR A 49 -7.96 6.05 5.29
C THR A 49 -9.20 5.14 5.23
N ARG A 50 -10.36 5.73 4.94
CA ARG A 50 -11.63 5.00 4.79
C ARG A 50 -11.85 4.43 3.39
N ASN A 51 -11.09 4.86 2.38
CA ASN A 51 -11.27 4.42 0.99
C ASN A 51 -9.99 4.56 0.15
N VAL A 52 -9.91 3.82 -0.96
CA VAL A 52 -8.70 3.76 -1.80
C VAL A 52 -8.35 5.12 -2.43
N GLN A 53 -9.36 5.88 -2.85
CA GLN A 53 -9.19 7.19 -3.48
C GLN A 53 -8.48 8.19 -2.56
N ALA A 54 -8.89 8.28 -1.30
CA ALA A 54 -8.25 9.12 -0.30
C ALA A 54 -6.79 8.74 -0.07
N THR A 55 -6.50 7.44 -0.04
CA THR A 55 -5.13 6.93 0.11
C THR A 55 -4.25 7.32 -1.10
N ALA A 56 -4.80 7.24 -2.31
CA ALA A 56 -4.10 7.65 -3.52
C ALA A 56 -3.81 9.17 -3.53
N TRP A 57 -4.75 10.00 -3.10
CA TRP A 57 -4.53 11.44 -2.96
C TRP A 57 -3.44 11.78 -1.95
N ILE A 58 -3.44 11.13 -0.79
CA ILE A 58 -2.38 11.33 0.21
C ILE A 58 -1.01 10.95 -0.37
N LEU A 59 -0.92 9.82 -1.09
CA LEU A 59 0.33 9.44 -1.73
C LEU A 59 0.77 10.48 -2.77
N ALA A 60 -0.15 11.00 -3.59
CA ALA A 60 0.16 12.01 -4.59
C ALA A 60 0.72 13.30 -3.97
N VAL A 61 0.26 13.67 -2.77
CA VAL A 61 0.75 14.85 -2.03
C VAL A 61 2.12 14.60 -1.39
N LEU A 62 2.34 13.41 -0.82
CA LEU A 62 3.56 13.10 -0.06
C LEU A 62 4.71 12.58 -0.91
N ALA A 63 4.42 12.04 -2.10
CA ALA A 63 5.43 11.40 -2.93
C ALA A 63 6.35 12.44 -3.57
N GLY A 64 7.66 12.17 -3.51
CA GLY A 64 8.65 13.00 -4.18
C GLY A 64 10.02 12.95 -3.51
N PRO A 65 11.04 13.46 -4.20
CA PRO A 65 12.37 13.60 -3.63
C PRO A 65 12.37 14.62 -2.49
N ASP A 66 13.05 14.29 -1.41
CA ASP A 66 13.38 15.19 -0.31
C ASP A 66 14.91 15.19 -0.12
N PRO A 67 15.58 16.34 -0.31
CA PRO A 67 17.03 16.45 -0.10
C PRO A 67 17.52 16.03 1.29
N ARG A 68 16.62 15.97 2.28
CA ARG A 68 16.94 15.57 3.66
C ARG A 68 16.79 14.07 3.92
N ASP A 69 16.24 13.31 2.97
CA ASP A 69 16.22 11.84 2.97
C ASP A 69 16.77 11.33 1.64
N THR A 70 18.06 11.00 1.64
CA THR A 70 18.75 10.46 0.46
C THR A 70 18.12 9.18 -0.09
N GLY A 71 17.33 8.46 0.72
CA GLY A 71 16.56 7.31 0.28
C GLY A 71 15.49 7.64 -0.77
N THR A 72 15.13 8.92 -0.93
CA THR A 72 14.14 9.40 -1.91
C THR A 72 14.76 9.84 -3.24
N ALA A 73 16.09 9.85 -3.37
CA ALA A 73 16.79 10.35 -4.56
C ALA A 73 16.69 9.41 -5.79
N GLY A 74 16.05 8.25 -5.67
CA GLY A 74 15.88 7.30 -6.76
C GLY A 74 14.88 7.78 -7.83
N PRO A 75 14.87 7.15 -9.01
CA PRO A 75 13.91 7.47 -10.07
C PRO A 75 12.47 7.24 -9.57
N SER A 76 11.74 8.33 -9.42
CA SER A 76 10.35 8.33 -9.01
C SER A 76 9.51 8.93 -10.13
N ALA A 77 8.76 8.07 -10.86
CA ALA A 77 7.68 8.57 -11.71
C ALA A 77 6.69 9.36 -10.86
N ALA A 78 6.20 10.50 -11.37
CA ALA A 78 5.16 11.26 -10.70
C ALA A 78 3.97 10.34 -10.43
N PHE A 79 3.56 10.23 -9.17
CA PHE A 79 2.40 9.43 -8.82
C PHE A 79 1.14 10.24 -9.13
N ARG A 80 0.36 9.79 -10.11
CA ARG A 80 -0.96 10.35 -10.40
C ARG A 80 -2.02 9.38 -9.89
N ALA A 81 -2.90 9.89 -9.03
CA ALA A 81 -4.03 9.10 -8.55
C ALA A 81 -5.02 8.88 -9.71
N GLN A 82 -5.01 7.68 -10.29
CA GLN A 82 -6.00 7.22 -11.28
C GLN A 82 -6.69 5.95 -10.77
N PRO A 83 -7.57 6.05 -9.76
CA PRO A 83 -8.22 4.88 -9.17
C PRO A 83 -9.31 4.27 -10.06
N ASP A 84 -9.75 4.95 -11.12
CA ASP A 84 -11.00 4.65 -11.84
C ASP A 84 -10.80 3.83 -13.13
N ASP A 85 -9.57 3.53 -13.54
CA ASP A 85 -9.26 2.90 -14.83
C ASP A 85 -9.58 1.38 -14.88
N GLY A 86 -10.16 0.82 -13.81
CA GLY A 86 -10.49 -0.60 -13.71
C GLY A 86 -9.26 -1.52 -13.76
N VAL A 87 -9.49 -2.84 -13.85
CA VAL A 87 -8.41 -3.85 -13.85
C VAL A 87 -8.59 -4.93 -14.93
N THR A 88 -9.50 -4.72 -15.88
CA THR A 88 -9.76 -5.68 -16.96
C THR A 88 -8.50 -5.92 -17.78
N GLY A 89 -8.17 -7.19 -18.01
CA GLY A 89 -6.96 -7.60 -18.75
C GLY A 89 -5.67 -7.65 -17.93
N LEU A 90 -5.68 -7.24 -16.65
CA LEU A 90 -4.51 -7.39 -15.78
C LEU A 90 -4.30 -8.85 -15.36
N ARG A 91 -3.03 -9.28 -15.39
CA ARG A 91 -2.61 -10.59 -14.86
C ARG A 91 -2.12 -10.42 -13.42
N VAL A 92 -2.74 -11.13 -12.48
CA VAL A 92 -2.41 -11.08 -11.05
C VAL A 92 -1.78 -12.40 -10.63
N GLY A 93 -0.56 -12.35 -10.11
CA GLY A 93 0.11 -13.52 -9.52
C GLY A 93 -0.38 -13.78 -8.10
N ILE A 94 -0.67 -15.05 -7.77
CA ILE A 94 -1.08 -15.48 -6.42
C ILE A 94 0.03 -16.39 -5.87
N PRO A 95 0.73 -16.02 -4.79
CA PRO A 95 1.71 -16.90 -4.15
C PRO A 95 1.00 -18.07 -3.45
N GLU A 96 1.53 -19.29 -3.61
CA GLU A 96 0.84 -20.52 -3.17
C GLU A 96 1.22 -21.01 -1.76
N ASN A 97 2.32 -20.52 -1.17
CA ASN A 97 2.90 -20.99 0.10
C ASN A 97 2.97 -19.89 1.16
N TYR A 98 3.30 -20.23 2.42
CA TYR A 98 3.57 -19.37 3.60
C TYR A 98 2.44 -18.41 4.03
N PHE A 99 1.80 -17.71 3.10
CA PHE A 99 0.78 -16.68 3.33
C PHE A 99 -0.60 -17.25 3.66
N THR A 100 -0.90 -18.49 3.24
CA THR A 100 -2.23 -19.11 3.43
C THR A 100 -2.24 -20.25 4.43
N GLU A 101 -1.09 -20.85 4.72
CA GLU A 101 -0.98 -22.07 5.55
C GLU A 101 -1.27 -21.82 7.03
N ARG A 102 -0.96 -20.63 7.54
CA ARG A 102 -1.14 -20.24 8.96
C ARG A 102 -2.23 -19.20 9.17
N CYS A 103 -3.20 -19.12 8.27
CA CYS A 103 -4.36 -18.26 8.45
C CYS A 103 -5.35 -18.87 9.45
N ASP A 104 -6.06 -18.01 10.20
CA ASP A 104 -7.19 -18.43 11.03
C ASP A 104 -8.19 -19.25 10.19
N PRO A 105 -8.57 -20.48 10.60
CA PRO A 105 -9.52 -21.32 9.88
C PRO A 105 -10.90 -20.67 9.67
N GLY A 106 -11.29 -19.68 10.49
CA GLY A 106 -12.50 -18.88 10.28
C GLY A 106 -12.40 -17.88 9.13
N ARG A 107 -11.20 -17.64 8.60
CA ARG A 107 -10.98 -16.72 7.48
C ARG A 107 -11.10 -17.48 6.16
N PRO A 108 -12.03 -17.09 5.25
CA PRO A 108 -12.15 -17.76 3.97
C PRO A 108 -10.83 -17.63 3.18
N PRO A 109 -10.37 -18.68 2.48
CA PRO A 109 -9.15 -18.61 1.70
C PRO A 109 -9.26 -17.51 0.63
N PRO A 110 -8.15 -16.89 0.20
CA PRO A 110 -8.16 -15.94 -0.90
C PRO A 110 -8.84 -16.59 -2.12
N ARG A 111 -9.94 -15.99 -2.59
CA ARG A 111 -10.76 -16.56 -3.65
C ARG A 111 -9.96 -16.55 -4.97
N ARG A 112 -9.60 -17.73 -5.49
CA ARG A 112 -8.90 -17.90 -6.79
C ARG A 112 -9.74 -17.53 -8.03
N ARG A 113 -11.01 -17.12 -7.89
CA ARG A 113 -11.87 -16.85 -9.04
C ARG A 113 -11.59 -15.46 -9.62
N GLY A 114 -11.05 -15.44 -10.84
CA GLY A 114 -11.26 -14.34 -11.77
C GLY A 114 -12.75 -14.21 -12.06
N ARG A 115 -13.44 -13.36 -11.31
CA ARG A 115 -14.71 -12.81 -11.75
C ARG A 115 -14.36 -11.72 -12.75
N GLN A 116 -14.77 -11.88 -14.01
CA GLN A 116 -14.99 -10.73 -14.88
C GLN A 116 -15.82 -9.74 -14.07
N LEU A 117 -15.23 -8.57 -13.79
CA LEU A 117 -15.97 -7.43 -13.27
C LEU A 117 -17.03 -7.10 -14.32
N PRO A 118 -18.30 -6.84 -13.94
CA PRO A 118 -19.33 -6.55 -14.90
C PRO A 118 -18.90 -5.36 -15.78
N GLU A 119 -18.92 -5.56 -17.09
CA GLU A 119 -18.75 -4.45 -18.03
C GLU A 119 -19.90 -3.47 -17.78
N ARG A 120 -19.55 -2.20 -17.55
CA ARG A 120 -20.55 -1.15 -17.39
C ARG A 120 -21.29 -0.99 -18.71
N SER A 121 -22.62 -1.07 -18.64
CA SER A 121 -23.55 -0.72 -19.73
C SER A 121 -23.50 0.76 -20.06
#